data_AF-A0A2N3DLT8-F1
#
_entry.id   AF-A0A2N3DLT8-F1
#
_cell.length_a   1.000
_cell.length_b   1.000
_cell.length_c   1.000
_cell.angle_alpha   90.00
_cell.angle_beta   90.00
_cell.angle_gamma   90.00
#
_symmetry.space_group_name_H-M   'P 1'
#
loop_
_entity.id
_entity.type
_entity.pdbx_description
1 polymer ?
#
loop_
_entity_poly.entity_id
_entity_poly.type
_entity_poly.pdbx_seq_one_letter_code
_entity_poly.pdbx_strand_id
1 'polypeptide(L)'
;MSRNPSPAPLPIAELRATLDQLTAQAAATPLSAPKRRALESEIRKVIDELAALLNSLDPIRQPTAVFDPSNPKVVGRFVSLALVAQQRHPLAEIPRFYGSGVYAIYYTGEYPAYVPIANTET
;
A
#
# COMPACT_ATOMS: atom_id res chain seq x y z
N MET A 1 -35.43 17.77 -13.55
CA MET A 1 -36.10 17.06 -12.42
C MET A 1 -35.03 16.68 -11.41
N SER A 2 -34.98 17.37 -10.28
CA SER A 2 -34.00 17.12 -9.23
C SER A 2 -34.43 15.86 -8.46
N ARG A 3 -33.65 14.79 -8.51
CA ARG A 3 -33.85 13.63 -7.64
C ARG A 3 -33.42 14.05 -6.23
N ASN A 4 -34.37 14.39 -5.38
CA ASN A 4 -34.09 14.55 -3.96
C ASN A 4 -33.44 13.26 -3.43
N PRO A 5 -32.34 13.35 -2.66
CA PRO A 5 -31.76 12.16 -2.05
C PRO A 5 -32.79 11.57 -1.08
N SER A 6 -33.15 10.30 -1.31
CA SER A 6 -33.93 9.53 -0.34
C SER A 6 -33.21 9.57 1.01
N PRO A 7 -33.94 9.70 2.14
CA PRO A 7 -33.30 9.66 3.45
C PRO A 7 -32.45 8.39 3.54
N ALA A 8 -31.20 8.56 3.99
CA ALA A 8 -30.31 7.43 4.20
C ALA A 8 -30.99 6.45 5.17
N PRO A 9 -30.80 5.12 4.99
CA PRO A 9 -31.29 4.14 5.96
C PRO A 9 -30.85 4.53 7.37
N LEU A 10 -31.72 4.36 8.37
CA LEU A 10 -31.44 4.75 9.77
C LEU A 10 -30.02 4.35 10.26
N PRO A 11 -29.49 3.15 9.97
CA PRO A 11 -28.13 2.78 10.38
C PRO A 11 -27.02 3.66 9.78
N ILE A 12 -27.19 4.16 8.56
CA ILE A 12 -26.21 5.04 7.89
C ILE A 12 -26.25 6.44 8.50
N ALA A 13 -27.43 6.90 8.91
CA ALA A 13 -27.56 8.18 9.61
C ALA A 13 -26.87 8.13 10.99
N GLU A 14 -27.05 7.04 11.74
CA GLU A 14 -26.38 6.82 13.02
C GLU A 14 -24.85 6.75 12.85
N LEU A 15 -24.36 5.99 11.88
CA LEU A 15 -22.91 5.89 11.60
C LEU A 15 -22.29 7.26 11.29
N ARG A 16 -22.97 8.09 10.49
CA ARG A 16 -22.52 9.46 10.19
C ARG A 16 -22.45 10.32 11.45
N ALA A 17 -23.49 10.26 12.29
CA ALA A 17 -23.49 11.00 13.56
C ALA A 17 -22.34 10.56 14.49
N THR A 18 -22.03 9.27 14.55
CA THR A 18 -20.88 8.75 15.32
C THR A 18 -19.54 9.24 14.76
N LEU A 19 -19.38 9.30 13.43
CA LEU A 19 -18.17 9.84 12.79
C LEU A 19 -17.98 11.33 13.07
N ASP A 20 -19.06 12.10 13.07
CA ASP A 20 -19.03 13.52 13.42
C ASP A 20 -18.60 13.73 14.88
N GLN A 21 -19.13 12.91 15.80
CA GLN A 21 -18.72 12.91 17.20
C GLN A 21 -17.24 12.55 17.38
N LEU A 22 -16.76 11.50 16.69
CA LEU A 22 -15.35 11.10 16.75
C LEU A 22 -14.43 12.20 16.25
N THR A 23 -14.83 12.88 15.16
CA THR A 23 -14.08 14.01 14.59
C THR A 23 -14.01 15.18 15.56
N ALA A 24 -15.14 15.53 16.19
CA ALA A 24 -15.19 16.60 17.19
C ALA A 24 -14.32 16.29 18.43
N GLN A 25 -14.33 15.04 18.90
CA GLN A 25 -13.49 14.61 20.03
C GLN A 25 -11.99 14.64 19.70
N ALA A 26 -11.62 14.18 18.51
CA ALA A 26 -10.23 14.20 18.05
C ALA A 26 -9.69 15.64 17.86
N ALA A 27 -10.56 16.58 17.46
CA ALA A 27 -10.21 17.99 17.33
C ALA A 27 -10.12 18.72 18.69
N ALA A 28 -10.97 18.34 19.65
CA ALA A 28 -11.05 19.02 20.95
C ALA A 28 -9.87 18.69 21.90
N THR A 29 -9.25 17.52 21.75
CA THR A 29 -8.17 17.07 22.66
C THR A 29 -6.91 16.68 21.89
N PRO A 30 -5.76 17.33 22.14
CA PRO A 30 -4.50 16.92 21.53
C PRO A 30 -4.12 15.50 21.96
N LEU A 31 -4.06 14.58 21.00
CA LEU A 31 -3.65 13.20 21.24
C LEU A 31 -2.12 13.08 21.30
N SER A 32 -1.61 12.38 22.32
CA SER A 32 -0.22 11.95 22.37
C SER A 32 0.10 11.02 21.20
N ALA A 33 1.37 10.96 20.76
CA ALA A 33 1.79 10.14 19.64
C ALA A 33 1.36 8.65 19.73
N PRO A 34 1.43 7.98 20.91
CA PRO A 34 0.95 6.60 21.04
C PRO A 34 -0.56 6.47 20.83
N LYS A 35 -1.35 7.36 21.44
CA LYS A 35 -2.82 7.35 21.32
C LYS A 35 -3.28 7.62 19.89
N ARG A 36 -2.59 8.53 19.20
CA ARG A 36 -2.85 8.83 17.77
C ARG A 36 -2.61 7.61 16.89
N ARG A 37 -1.48 6.92 17.06
CA ARG A 37 -1.17 5.69 16.31
C ARG A 37 -2.18 4.59 16.57
N ALA A 38 -2.62 4.42 17.81
CA ALA A 38 -3.65 3.45 18.16
C ALA A 38 -4.99 3.78 17.47
N LEU A 39 -5.41 5.05 17.52
CA LEU A 39 -6.62 5.50 16.84
C LEU A 39 -6.54 5.32 15.32
N GLU A 40 -5.42 5.69 14.69
CA GLU A 40 -5.19 5.46 13.26
C GLU A 40 -5.29 3.98 12.89
N SER A 41 -4.76 3.09 13.74
CA SER A 41 -4.83 1.64 13.55
C SER A 41 -6.27 1.13 13.60
N GLU A 42 -7.07 1.57 14.58
CA GLU A 42 -8.47 1.18 14.68
C GLU A 42 -9.32 1.74 13.51
N ILE A 43 -9.08 2.99 13.10
CA ILE A 43 -9.77 3.57 11.93
C ILE A 43 -9.49 2.75 10.67
N ARG A 44 -8.25 2.30 10.48
CA ARG A 44 -7.90 1.44 9.33
C ARG A 44 -8.68 0.13 9.35
N LYS A 45 -8.80 -0.53 10.51
CA LYS A 45 -9.61 -1.75 10.64
C LYS A 45 -11.07 -1.52 10.27
N VAL A 46 -11.67 -0.42 10.75
CA VAL A 46 -13.05 -0.07 10.40
C VAL A 46 -13.21 0.19 8.90
N ILE A 47 -12.24 0.83 8.25
CA ILE A 47 -12.23 1.00 6.79
C ILE A 47 -12.21 -0.36 6.09
N ASP A 48 -11.38 -1.30 6.55
CA ASP A 48 -11.29 -2.64 5.98
C ASP A 48 -12.61 -3.42 6.16
N GLU A 49 -13.27 -3.32 7.32
CA GLU A 49 -14.57 -3.92 7.59
C GLU A 49 -15.68 -3.33 6.69
N LEU A 50 -15.71 -2.00 6.53
CA LEU A 50 -16.66 -1.34 5.64
C LEU A 50 -16.41 -1.71 4.18
N ALA A 51 -15.15 -1.82 3.75
CA ALA A 51 -14.80 -2.27 2.41
C ALA A 51 -15.24 -3.73 2.17
N ALA A 52 -15.07 -4.61 3.16
CA ALA A 52 -15.56 -5.99 3.10
C ALA A 52 -17.09 -6.06 3.01
N LEU A 53 -17.80 -5.19 3.74
CA LEU A 53 -19.26 -5.07 3.64
C LEU A 53 -19.69 -4.59 2.25
N LEU A 54 -19.01 -3.59 1.67
CA LEU A 54 -19.30 -3.13 0.31
C LEU A 54 -19.11 -4.26 -0.72
N ASN A 55 -18.02 -5.03 -0.58
CA ASN A 55 -17.76 -6.18 -1.45
C ASN A 55 -18.81 -7.30 -1.30
N SER A 56 -19.39 -7.50 -0.11
CA SER A 56 -20.43 -8.53 0.10
C SER A 56 -21.79 -8.13 -0.46
N LEU A 57 -22.05 -6.82 -0.59
CA LEU A 57 -23.25 -6.27 -1.20
C LEU A 57 -23.18 -6.20 -2.74
N ASP A 58 -21.99 -6.30 -3.34
CA ASP A 58 -21.83 -6.29 -4.80
C ASP A 58 -22.33 -7.63 -5.41
N PRO A 59 -23.41 -7.63 -6.20
CA PRO A 59 -23.92 -8.85 -6.83
C PRO A 59 -22.94 -9.43 -7.85
N ILE A 60 -21.99 -8.62 -8.33
CA ILE A 60 -20.91 -9.03 -9.21
C ILE A 60 -19.63 -9.05 -8.38
N ARG A 61 -19.15 -10.25 -8.03
CA ARG A 61 -17.97 -10.41 -7.18
C ARG A 61 -16.78 -9.67 -7.78
N GLN A 62 -16.35 -8.60 -7.12
CA GLN A 62 -15.07 -7.98 -7.44
C GLN A 62 -13.94 -8.96 -7.09
N PRO A 63 -12.84 -8.97 -7.86
CA PRO A 63 -11.67 -9.76 -7.50
C PRO A 63 -11.21 -9.39 -6.09
N THR A 64 -10.80 -10.38 -5.29
CA THR A 64 -10.27 -10.16 -3.94
C THR A 64 -9.03 -9.25 -3.92
N ALA A 65 -8.38 -9.06 -5.07
CA ALA A 65 -7.35 -8.07 -5.29
C ALA A 65 -7.47 -7.47 -6.69
N VAL A 66 -7.47 -6.15 -6.78
CA VAL A 66 -7.34 -5.40 -8.03
C VAL A 66 -5.94 -4.79 -8.09
N PHE A 67 -5.26 -4.95 -9.22
CA PHE A 67 -3.99 -4.28 -9.45
C PHE A 67 -4.25 -2.78 -9.65
N ASP A 68 -3.84 -1.98 -8.67
CA ASP A 68 -3.87 -0.52 -8.75
C ASP A 68 -2.49 0.01 -9.15
N PRO A 69 -2.29 0.44 -10.41
CA PRO A 69 -1.02 1.01 -10.87
C PRO A 69 -0.71 2.38 -10.26
N SER A 70 -1.66 3.03 -9.57
CA SER A 70 -1.43 4.30 -8.88
C SER A 70 -0.90 4.10 -7.46
N ASN A 71 -0.96 2.88 -6.92
CA ASN A 71 -0.46 2.58 -5.59
C ASN A 71 1.06 2.36 -5.61
N PRO A 72 1.87 3.26 -5.02
CA PRO A 72 3.33 3.20 -5.12
C PRO A 72 3.91 1.96 -4.44
N LYS A 73 3.24 1.38 -3.44
CA LYS A 73 3.70 0.14 -2.80
C LYS A 73 3.53 -1.06 -3.72
N VAL A 74 2.43 -1.11 -4.45
CA VAL A 74 2.15 -2.17 -5.43
C VAL A 74 3.14 -2.06 -6.58
N VAL A 75 3.27 -0.87 -7.17
CA VAL A 75 4.21 -0.63 -8.28
C VAL A 75 5.65 -0.91 -7.86
N GLY A 76 6.09 -0.42 -6.70
CA GLY A 76 7.45 -0.64 -6.21
C GLY A 76 7.77 -2.13 -6.03
N ARG A 77 6.82 -2.92 -5.50
CA ARG A 77 6.97 -4.38 -5.36
C ARG A 77 7.04 -5.08 -6.71
N PHE A 78 6.25 -4.65 -7.70
CA PHE A 78 6.33 -5.19 -9.05
C PHE A 78 7.67 -4.88 -9.71
N VAL A 79 8.14 -3.63 -9.59
CA VAL A 79 9.44 -3.22 -10.12
C VAL A 79 10.58 -4.01 -9.48
N SER A 80 10.56 -4.25 -8.15
CA SER A 80 11.60 -5.05 -7.49
C SER A 80 11.60 -6.51 -7.95
N LEU A 81 10.42 -7.12 -8.12
CA LEU A 81 10.31 -8.49 -8.64
C LEU A 81 10.83 -8.57 -10.08
N ALA A 82 10.46 -7.61 -10.92
CA ALA A 82 10.91 -7.54 -12.30
C ALA A 82 12.42 -7.34 -12.42
N LEU A 83 13.02 -6.54 -11.52
CA LEU A 83 14.46 -6.29 -11.45
C LEU A 83 15.25 -7.56 -11.10
N VAL A 84 14.80 -8.30 -10.08
CA VAL A 84 15.45 -9.56 -9.65
C VAL A 84 15.34 -10.64 -10.73
N ALA A 85 14.25 -10.66 -11.48
CA ALA A 85 14.04 -11.63 -12.56
C ALA A 85 14.87 -11.34 -13.84
N GLN A 86 15.52 -10.18 -13.95
CA GLN A 86 16.36 -9.87 -15.11
C GLN A 86 17.57 -10.79 -15.18
N GLN A 87 18.03 -11.06 -16.40
CA GLN A 87 19.30 -11.73 -16.61
C GLN A 87 20.45 -10.89 -16.03
N ARG A 88 21.36 -11.54 -15.32
CA ARG A 88 22.57 -10.91 -14.81
C ARG A 88 23.60 -10.78 -15.93
N HIS A 89 24.23 -9.62 -16.01
CA HIS A 89 25.29 -9.34 -16.97
C HIS A 89 26.60 -9.02 -16.22
N PRO A 90 27.75 -9.52 -16.70
CA PRO A 90 29.04 -9.09 -16.18
C PRO A 90 29.18 -7.57 -16.33
N LEU A 91 29.55 -6.89 -15.24
CA LEU A 91 29.64 -5.42 -15.23
C LEU A 91 30.63 -4.88 -16.29
N ALA A 92 31.69 -5.64 -16.59
CA ALA A 92 32.68 -5.29 -17.60
C ALA A 92 32.17 -5.38 -19.06
N GLU A 93 31.06 -6.09 -19.30
CA GLU A 93 30.55 -6.39 -20.65
C GLU A 93 29.32 -5.54 -21.01
N ILE A 94 28.91 -4.61 -20.15
CA ILE A 94 27.73 -3.77 -20.41
C ILE A 94 28.07 -2.69 -21.44
N PRO A 95 27.49 -2.71 -22.65
CA PRO A 95 27.73 -1.67 -23.65
C PRO A 95 27.03 -0.36 -23.24
N ARG A 96 27.39 0.75 -23.88
CA ARG A 96 26.61 1.99 -23.73
C ARG A 96 25.22 1.80 -24.34
N PHE A 97 24.18 2.18 -23.60
CA PHE A 97 22.80 2.16 -24.06
C PHE A 97 22.06 3.41 -23.59
N TYR A 98 20.92 3.71 -24.22
CA TYR A 98 20.04 4.79 -23.79
C TYR A 98 19.03 4.29 -22.77
N GLY A 99 18.77 5.09 -21.73
CA GLY A 99 17.74 4.83 -20.74
C GLY A 99 18.17 5.22 -19.34
N SER A 100 17.28 5.86 -18.59
CA SER A 100 17.41 6.06 -17.15
C SER A 100 16.69 4.95 -16.40
N GLY A 101 17.24 4.50 -15.28
CA GLY A 101 16.60 3.44 -14.50
C GLY A 101 17.34 3.13 -13.21
N VAL A 102 17.03 1.95 -12.67
CA VAL A 102 17.66 1.39 -11.46
C VAL A 102 18.45 0.15 -11.84
N TYR A 103 19.53 -0.11 -11.11
CA TYR A 103 20.38 -1.29 -11.29
C TYR A 103 20.78 -1.87 -9.93
N ALA A 104 21.17 -3.14 -9.93
CA ALA A 104 21.75 -3.83 -8.79
C ALA A 104 23.13 -4.37 -9.17
N ILE A 105 24.09 -4.27 -8.24
CA ILE A 105 25.42 -4.86 -8.38
C ILE A 105 25.50 -6.00 -7.38
N TYR A 106 25.81 -7.19 -7.88
CA TYR A 106 26.01 -8.39 -7.09
C TYR A 106 27.49 -8.69 -6.98
N TYR A 107 27.91 -9.09 -5.79
CA TYR A 107 29.30 -9.43 -5.51
C TYR A 107 29.48 -10.95 -5.48
N THR A 108 30.49 -11.45 -6.20
CA THR A 108 30.80 -12.88 -6.30
C THR A 108 32.28 -13.19 -6.06
N GLY A 109 33.05 -12.21 -5.57
CA GLY A 109 34.49 -12.35 -5.35
C GLY A 109 34.84 -12.86 -3.95
N GLU A 110 36.15 -12.99 -3.69
CA GLU A 110 36.68 -13.59 -2.45
C GLU A 110 37.26 -12.58 -1.44
N TYR A 111 37.13 -11.27 -1.71
CA TYR A 111 37.58 -10.22 -0.78
C TYR A 111 37.00 -10.43 0.63
N PRO A 112 37.84 -10.59 1.68
CA PRO A 112 37.39 -11.03 3.00
C PRO A 112 36.27 -10.20 3.62
N ALA A 113 36.27 -8.88 3.42
CA ALA A 113 35.24 -8.01 4.00
C ALA A 113 33.86 -8.18 3.35
N TYR A 114 33.80 -8.71 2.12
CA TYR A 114 32.55 -8.83 1.34
C TYR A 114 32.04 -10.26 1.26
N VAL A 115 32.72 -11.22 1.89
CA VAL A 115 32.26 -12.61 2.01
C VAL A 115 30.79 -12.71 2.50
N PRO A 116 30.32 -11.90 3.48
CA PRO A 116 28.94 -12.01 3.95
C PRO A 116 27.86 -11.69 2.90
N ILE A 117 28.20 -10.94 1.85
CA ILE A 117 27.29 -10.55 0.76
C ILE A 117 27.63 -11.26 -0.57
N ALA A 118 28.62 -12.16 -0.55
CA ALA A 118 29.03 -12.89 -1.73
C ALA A 118 27.97 -13.92 -2.09
N ASN A 119 27.54 -13.93 -3.36
CA ASN A 119 26.53 -14.86 -3.89
C ASN A 119 25.16 -14.76 -3.19
N THR A 120 24.85 -13.63 -2.55
CA THR A 120 23.51 -13.35 -2.01
C THR A 120 22.72 -12.43 -2.95
N GLU A 121 21.40 -12.57 -2.93
CA GLU A 121 20.46 -11.66 -3.60
C GLU A 121 19.90 -10.60 -2.63
N THR A 122 20.37 -10.63 -1.39
CA THR A 122 19.91 -9.83 -0.23
C THR A 122 21.05 -8.99 0.32
#